data_AF-A0AAW1Y0P5-F1
#
_entry.id   AF-A0AAW1Y0P5-F1
#
_cell.length_a   1.000
_cell.length_b   1.000
_cell.length_c   1.000
_cell.angle_alpha   90.00
_cell.angle_beta   90.00
_cell.angle_gamma   90.00
#
_symmetry.space_group_name_H-M   'P 1'
#
loop_
_entity.id
_entity.type
_entity.pdbx_description
1 polymer ?
#
loop_
_entity_poly.entity_id
_entity_poly.type
_entity_poly.pdbx_seq_one_letter_code
_entity_poly.pdbx_strand_id
1 'polypeptide(L)'
;MSAQKDDRKPQPQLPLREIPGDYGLPLFGPIKDRLDFFYNQGRDNFFISRIQKHQSTVFRTNLPPGPFISSNPQVVALLDTKSFPVLLDNSKIDKRDAFVGTYKPSSAFNGGYRVCGYLDTSEPDHAALKYWFLSQLAARKDRVIPLFRRHLADLFLKLEDQLVKNGKVDFNKLSEPNVLQLHL
;
A
#
# COMPACT_ATOMS: atom_id res chain seq x y z
N MET A 1 30.77 17.34 27.82
CA MET A 1 29.89 16.55 26.94
C MET A 1 29.82 15.15 27.52
N SER A 2 28.73 14.81 28.21
CA SER A 2 28.58 13.49 28.84
C SER A 2 28.15 12.49 27.77
N ALA A 3 28.94 11.44 27.55
CA ALA A 3 28.57 10.33 26.69
C ALA A 3 27.35 9.62 27.30
N GLN A 4 26.26 9.59 26.54
CA GLN A 4 25.04 8.88 26.91
C GLN A 4 25.34 7.37 26.81
N LYS A 5 25.38 6.69 27.96
CA LYS A 5 25.56 5.24 28.05
C LYS A 5 24.39 4.57 27.33
N ASP A 6 24.70 3.78 26.32
CA ASP A 6 23.73 3.01 25.56
C ASP A 6 23.28 1.79 26.38
N ASP A 7 22.23 1.96 27.19
CA ASP A 7 21.65 0.92 28.05
C ASP A 7 20.76 -0.09 27.27
N ARG A 8 20.96 -0.23 25.95
CA ARG A 8 20.24 -1.24 25.15
C ARG A 8 20.73 -2.65 25.50
N LYS A 9 19.86 -3.44 26.15
CA LYS A 9 20.06 -4.89 26.36
C LYS A 9 20.42 -5.56 25.02
N PRO A 10 21.42 -6.47 24.98
CA PRO A 10 21.75 -7.21 23.77
C PRO A 10 20.50 -7.89 23.21
N GLN A 11 20.19 -7.65 21.94
CA GLN A 11 19.10 -8.35 21.27
C GLN A 11 19.44 -9.85 21.26
N PRO A 12 18.53 -10.73 21.72
CA PRO A 12 18.77 -12.16 21.66
C PRO A 12 19.02 -12.57 20.22
N GLN A 13 20.13 -13.27 19.97
CA GLN A 13 20.47 -13.77 18.64
C GLN A 13 19.45 -14.83 18.25
N LEU A 14 18.69 -14.55 17.19
CA LEU A 14 17.74 -15.52 16.63
C LEU A 14 18.48 -16.52 15.75
N PRO A 15 18.06 -17.79 15.71
CA PRO A 15 18.65 -18.77 14.81
C PRO A 15 18.38 -18.36 13.35
N LEU A 16 19.41 -18.41 12.52
CA LEU A 16 19.27 -18.23 11.07
C LEU A 16 18.48 -19.42 10.50
N ARG A 17 17.47 -19.13 9.70
CA ARG A 17 16.64 -20.13 9.01
C ARG A 17 16.55 -19.77 7.53
N GLU A 18 16.43 -20.79 6.69
CA GLU A 18 16.06 -20.60 5.30
C GLU A 18 14.63 -20.04 5.21
N ILE A 19 14.38 -19.13 4.27
CA ILE A 19 13.05 -18.59 4.03
C ILE A 19 12.21 -19.68 3.35
N PRO A 20 11.16 -20.21 4.01
CA PRO A 20 10.35 -21.29 3.45
C PRO A 20 9.47 -20.80 2.28
N GLY A 21 8.90 -21.74 1.53
CA GLY A 21 8.07 -21.46 0.36
C GLY A 21 8.82 -21.58 -0.96
N ASP A 22 8.06 -21.64 -2.05
CA ASP A 22 8.56 -21.76 -3.42
C ASP A 22 7.70 -20.89 -4.37
N TYR A 23 8.10 -20.80 -5.63
CA TYR A 23 7.38 -20.01 -6.65
C TYR A 23 6.63 -20.89 -7.66
N GLY A 24 6.58 -22.21 -7.43
CA GLY A 24 6.05 -23.18 -8.37
C GLY A 24 6.83 -23.27 -9.69
N LEU A 25 6.22 -23.92 -10.68
CA LEU A 25 6.77 -23.99 -12.04
C LEU A 25 6.68 -22.62 -12.74
N PRO A 26 7.63 -22.27 -13.62
CA PRO A 26 7.57 -21.05 -14.41
C PRO A 26 6.21 -20.89 -15.12
N LEU A 27 5.67 -19.67 -15.13
CA LEU A 27 4.33 -19.29 -15.62
C LEU A 27 3.15 -19.89 -14.81
N PHE A 28 3.16 -21.19 -14.53
CA PHE A 28 2.04 -21.86 -13.87
C PHE A 28 1.91 -21.53 -12.38
N GLY A 29 3.03 -21.43 -11.66
CA GLY A 29 3.05 -21.03 -10.24
C GLY A 29 2.38 -19.68 -10.02
N PRO A 30 2.82 -18.61 -10.70
CA PRO A 30 2.18 -17.29 -10.61
C PRO A 30 0.71 -17.29 -11.02
N ILE A 31 0.31 -18.06 -12.04
CA ILE A 31 -1.10 -18.15 -12.45
C ILE A 31 -1.95 -18.79 -11.36
N LYS A 32 -1.48 -19.92 -10.79
CA LYS A 32 -2.16 -20.59 -9.69
C LYS A 32 -2.28 -19.68 -8.46
N ASP A 33 -1.17 -19.08 -8.04
CA ASP A 33 -1.16 -18.17 -6.89
C ASP A 33 -2.10 -16.97 -7.12
N ARG A 34 -2.14 -16.43 -8.34
CA ARG A 34 -3.09 -15.36 -8.70
C ARG A 34 -4.55 -15.82 -8.61
N LEU A 35 -4.86 -17.05 -9.02
CA LEU A 35 -6.21 -17.61 -8.89
C LEU A 35 -6.58 -17.85 -7.42
N ASP A 36 -5.64 -18.34 -6.62
CA ASP A 36 -5.83 -18.52 -5.17
C ASP A 36 -6.06 -17.18 -4.47
N PHE A 37 -5.28 -16.16 -4.83
CA PHE A 37 -5.35 -14.82 -4.24
C PHE A 37 -6.69 -14.12 -4.52
N PHE A 38 -7.25 -14.25 -5.73
CA PHE A 38 -8.48 -13.55 -6.12
C PHE A 38 -9.76 -14.37 -6.00
N TYR A 39 -9.70 -15.70 -6.19
CA TYR A 39 -10.91 -16.51 -6.40
C TYR A 39 -11.02 -17.71 -5.47
N ASN A 40 -10.00 -18.57 -5.38
CA ASN A 40 -10.14 -19.84 -4.66
C ASN A 40 -10.08 -19.68 -3.13
N GLN A 41 -9.27 -18.72 -2.64
CA GLN A 41 -9.03 -18.52 -1.21
C GLN A 41 -9.43 -17.10 -0.78
N GLY A 42 -9.15 -16.10 -1.62
CA GLY A 42 -9.25 -14.69 -1.26
C GLY A 42 -7.97 -14.19 -0.58
N ARG A 43 -7.82 -12.86 -0.52
CA ARG A 43 -6.55 -12.19 -0.17
C ARG A 43 -6.02 -12.58 1.21
N ASP A 44 -6.88 -12.59 2.22
CA ASP A 44 -6.44 -12.84 3.60
C ASP A 44 -6.08 -14.32 3.79
N ASN A 45 -6.95 -15.22 3.35
CA ASN A 45 -6.74 -16.67 3.46
C ASN A 45 -5.56 -17.15 2.60
N PHE A 46 -5.23 -16.45 1.51
CA PHE A 46 -4.03 -16.70 0.73
C PHE A 46 -2.77 -16.63 1.59
N PHE A 47 -2.65 -15.61 2.44
CA PHE A 47 -1.51 -15.46 3.34
C PHE A 47 -1.63 -16.36 4.57
N ILE A 48 -2.80 -16.41 5.23
CA ILE A 48 -3.02 -17.22 6.45
C ILE A 48 -2.69 -18.69 6.20
N SER A 49 -3.14 -19.26 5.08
CA SER A 49 -2.87 -20.67 4.74
C SER A 49 -1.38 -20.94 4.53
N ARG A 50 -0.63 -20.00 3.96
CA ARG A 50 0.83 -20.10 3.77
C ARG A 50 1.58 -19.95 5.09
N ILE A 51 1.13 -19.07 5.99
CA ILE A 51 1.68 -18.99 7.36
C ILE A 51 1.53 -20.35 8.05
N GLN A 52 0.34 -20.95 7.99
CA GLN A 52 0.08 -22.26 8.61
C GLN A 52 0.89 -23.39 7.95
N LYS A 53 0.98 -23.41 6.62
CA LYS A 53 1.77 -24.41 5.88
C LYS A 53 3.26 -24.36 6.22
N HIS A 54 3.82 -23.14 6.31
CA HIS A 54 5.25 -22.93 6.51
C HIS A 54 5.66 -22.73 7.96
N GLN A 55 4.70 -22.61 8.88
CA GLN A 55 4.92 -22.25 10.29
C GLN A 55 5.82 -20.99 10.41
N SER A 56 5.59 -20.02 9.53
CA SER A 56 6.40 -18.81 9.40
C SER A 56 5.58 -17.64 8.90
N THR A 57 5.81 -16.45 9.46
CA THR A 57 5.26 -15.17 8.98
C THR A 57 6.13 -14.53 7.88
N VAL A 58 7.26 -15.16 7.55
CA VAL A 58 8.16 -14.78 6.46
C VAL A 58 8.32 -15.97 5.51
N PHE A 59 7.89 -15.81 4.25
CA PHE A 59 7.95 -16.89 3.25
C PHE A 59 7.97 -16.36 1.82
N ARG A 60 8.43 -17.20 0.89
CA ARG A 60 8.40 -16.98 -0.56
C ARG A 60 7.02 -17.27 -1.13
N THR A 61 6.53 -16.41 -2.01
CA THR A 61 5.27 -16.61 -2.74
C THR A 61 5.27 -15.77 -4.01
N ASN A 62 4.38 -16.06 -4.97
CA ASN A 62 4.09 -15.12 -6.05
C ASN A 62 2.97 -14.15 -5.63
N LEU A 63 3.00 -12.93 -6.16
CA LEU A 63 1.89 -11.97 -6.10
C LEU A 63 1.37 -11.61 -7.50
N PRO A 64 0.07 -11.29 -7.63
CA PRO A 64 -0.47 -10.69 -8.85
C PRO A 64 0.26 -9.38 -9.21
N PRO A 65 0.28 -8.95 -10.49
CA PRO A 65 -0.56 -9.41 -11.61
C PRO A 65 0.12 -10.39 -12.59
N GLY A 66 1.30 -10.93 -12.27
CA GLY A 66 2.08 -11.78 -13.18
C GLY A 66 1.31 -12.96 -13.82
N PRO A 67 1.83 -13.55 -14.91
CA PRO A 67 3.18 -13.32 -15.45
C PRO A 67 3.30 -12.29 -16.58
N PHE A 68 2.18 -11.84 -17.19
CA PHE A 68 2.27 -11.01 -18.41
C PHE A 68 2.35 -9.50 -18.12
N ILE A 69 1.73 -9.05 -17.03
CA ILE A 69 1.76 -7.64 -16.62
C ILE A 69 3.02 -7.37 -15.77
N SER A 70 3.36 -8.31 -14.88
CA SER A 70 4.58 -8.24 -14.07
C SER A 70 5.61 -9.24 -14.61
N SER A 71 6.79 -8.74 -14.96
CA SER A 71 7.93 -9.55 -15.42
C SER A 71 8.54 -10.42 -14.32
N ASN A 72 8.34 -10.07 -13.05
CA ASN A 72 8.76 -10.87 -11.91
C ASN A 72 7.73 -10.81 -10.77
N PRO A 73 6.86 -11.82 -10.64
CA PRO A 73 5.84 -11.87 -9.58
C PRO A 73 6.37 -12.38 -8.24
N GLN A 74 7.62 -12.83 -8.17
CA GLN A 74 8.19 -13.51 -7.01
C GLN A 74 8.52 -12.51 -5.88
N VAL A 75 8.04 -12.77 -4.66
CA VAL A 75 8.28 -11.93 -3.49
C VAL A 75 8.61 -12.76 -2.25
N VAL A 76 9.21 -12.09 -1.25
CA VAL A 76 9.24 -12.56 0.13
C VAL A 76 8.21 -11.76 0.92
N ALA A 77 7.19 -12.44 1.44
CA ALA A 77 6.16 -11.83 2.29
C ALA A 77 6.70 -11.61 3.70
N LEU A 78 6.37 -10.47 4.31
CA LEU A 78 6.71 -10.10 5.69
C LEU A 78 5.41 -9.77 6.43
N LEU A 79 4.93 -10.70 7.26
CA LEU A 79 3.56 -10.67 7.79
C LEU A 79 3.50 -10.60 9.32
N ASP A 80 4.54 -10.05 9.95
CA ASP A 80 4.57 -9.81 11.39
C ASP A 80 5.20 -8.44 11.71
N THR A 81 4.90 -7.94 12.91
CA THR A 81 5.33 -6.60 13.35
C THR A 81 6.84 -6.44 13.51
N LYS A 82 7.61 -7.55 13.58
CA LYS A 82 9.07 -7.50 13.76
C LYS A 82 9.79 -7.43 12.42
N SER A 83 9.29 -8.16 11.41
CA SER A 83 9.87 -8.17 10.07
C SER A 83 9.41 -6.99 9.20
N PHE A 84 8.13 -6.62 9.27
CA PHE A 84 7.52 -5.59 8.41
C PHE A 84 8.24 -4.22 8.40
N PRO A 85 8.75 -3.68 9.53
CA PRO A 85 9.41 -2.37 9.55
C PRO A 85 10.64 -2.24 8.64
N VAL A 86 11.23 -3.35 8.17
CA VAL A 86 12.31 -3.29 7.15
C VAL A 86 11.86 -2.58 5.88
N LEU A 87 10.57 -2.63 5.54
CA LEU A 87 9.97 -1.94 4.39
C LEU A 87 9.89 -0.41 4.55
N LEU A 88 10.24 0.11 5.73
CA LEU A 88 10.28 1.55 6.01
C LEU A 88 11.71 2.09 6.00
N ASP A 89 12.72 1.21 6.06
CA ASP A 89 14.13 1.56 6.12
C ASP A 89 14.72 1.74 4.71
N ASN A 90 14.75 2.99 4.23
CA ASN A 90 15.27 3.30 2.89
C ASN A 90 16.75 2.96 2.70
N SER A 91 17.51 2.66 3.76
CA SER A 91 18.90 2.17 3.62
C SER A 91 18.97 0.69 3.21
N LYS A 92 17.85 -0.05 3.31
CA LYS A 92 17.76 -1.49 3.05
C LYS A 92 16.92 -1.86 1.85
N ILE A 93 16.07 -0.94 1.38
CA ILE A 93 15.13 -1.20 0.30
C ILE A 93 15.16 -0.09 -0.74
N ASP A 94 15.09 -0.48 -2.01
CA ASP A 94 14.88 0.43 -3.14
C ASP A 94 13.37 0.53 -3.40
N LYS A 95 12.82 1.76 -3.37
CA LYS A 95 11.39 2.01 -3.59
C LYS A 95 11.05 2.40 -5.03
N ARG A 96 12.03 2.43 -5.92
CA ARG A 96 11.85 2.84 -7.31
C ARG A 96 10.83 1.95 -8.01
N ASP A 97 9.85 2.60 -8.65
CA ASP A 97 8.86 1.97 -9.50
C ASP A 97 7.98 0.88 -8.82
N ALA A 98 8.03 0.76 -7.48
CA ALA A 98 7.38 -0.31 -6.72
C ALA A 98 6.05 0.10 -6.07
N PHE A 99 5.53 1.31 -6.37
CA PHE A 99 4.35 1.88 -5.71
C PHE A 99 3.11 0.96 -5.72
N VAL A 100 2.90 0.25 -6.83
CA VAL A 100 1.77 -0.68 -6.98
C VAL A 100 2.22 -2.14 -7.02
N GLY A 101 3.40 -2.43 -6.46
CA GLY A 101 3.96 -3.77 -6.33
C GLY A 101 4.89 -4.14 -7.47
N THR A 102 4.70 -5.35 -8.01
CA THR A 102 5.64 -6.00 -8.96
C THR A 102 5.52 -5.51 -10.40
N TYR A 103 4.80 -4.41 -10.62
CA TYR A 103 4.57 -3.80 -11.92
C TYR A 103 4.46 -2.29 -11.79
N LYS A 104 4.81 -1.56 -12.85
CA LYS A 104 4.59 -0.12 -13.00
C LYS A 104 3.69 0.16 -14.22
N PRO A 105 2.56 0.86 -14.04
CA PRO A 105 1.76 1.42 -15.11
C PRO A 105 2.58 2.23 -16.13
N SER A 106 2.17 2.19 -17.40
CA SER A 106 2.79 3.03 -18.42
C SER A 106 2.75 4.49 -18.00
N SER A 107 3.86 5.22 -18.18
CA SER A 107 3.93 6.65 -17.87
C SER A 107 3.00 7.48 -18.77
N ALA A 108 2.49 6.91 -19.88
CA ALA A 108 1.48 7.54 -20.72
C ALA A 108 0.19 7.89 -19.94
N PHE A 109 -0.17 7.12 -18.91
CA PHE A 109 -1.29 7.46 -18.01
C PHE A 109 -1.02 8.69 -17.13
N ASN A 110 0.23 9.12 -17.05
CA ASN A 110 0.69 10.25 -16.23
C ASN A 110 1.40 11.33 -17.10
N GLY A 111 0.98 11.48 -18.36
CA GLY A 111 1.54 12.51 -19.26
C GLY A 111 3.01 12.30 -19.61
N GLY A 112 3.52 11.07 -19.53
CA GLY A 112 4.92 10.72 -19.80
C GLY A 112 5.83 10.74 -18.56
N TYR A 113 5.33 11.15 -17.39
CA TYR A 113 6.16 11.31 -16.18
C TYR A 113 6.09 10.10 -15.24
N ARG A 114 7.18 9.87 -14.50
CA ARG A 114 7.17 9.06 -13.27
C ARG A 114 6.76 9.94 -12.11
N VAL A 115 5.51 9.80 -11.66
CA VAL A 115 4.99 10.59 -10.54
C VAL A 115 5.67 10.23 -9.22
N CYS A 116 5.57 11.13 -8.23
CA CYS A 116 6.28 11.03 -6.95
C CYS A 116 6.19 9.65 -6.27
N GLY A 117 5.05 8.95 -6.37
CA GLY A 117 4.89 7.62 -5.78
C GLY A 117 5.84 6.55 -6.32
N TYR A 118 6.34 6.70 -7.55
CA TYR A 118 7.26 5.75 -8.19
C TYR A 118 8.74 6.15 -8.07
N LEU A 119 9.04 7.25 -7.39
CA LEU A 119 10.41 7.74 -7.22
C LEU A 119 11.00 7.22 -5.91
N ASP A 120 12.22 6.70 -5.96
CA ASP A 120 12.97 6.37 -4.74
C ASP A 120 13.43 7.64 -4.00
N THR A 121 13.69 7.52 -2.70
CA THR A 121 14.17 8.66 -1.89
C THR A 121 15.55 9.18 -2.28
N SER A 122 16.34 8.39 -3.01
CA SER A 122 17.61 8.82 -3.60
C SER A 122 17.45 9.71 -4.85
N GLU A 123 16.25 9.77 -5.45
CA GLU A 123 15.98 10.60 -6.62
C GLU A 123 15.64 12.04 -6.19
N PRO A 124 16.31 13.09 -6.72
CA PRO A 124 16.13 14.47 -6.26
C PRO A 124 14.69 14.99 -6.45
N ASP A 125 14.03 14.56 -7.53
CA ASP A 125 12.64 14.92 -7.83
C ASP A 125 11.66 14.40 -6.76
N HIS A 126 11.97 13.30 -6.08
CA HIS A 126 11.13 12.80 -4.98
C HIS A 126 11.04 13.85 -3.86
N ALA A 127 12.18 14.40 -3.44
CA ALA A 127 12.21 15.42 -2.38
C ALA A 127 11.48 16.71 -2.81
N ALA A 128 11.72 17.16 -4.04
CA ALA A 128 11.09 18.36 -4.59
C ALA A 128 9.56 18.23 -4.70
N LEU A 129 9.06 17.14 -5.28
CA LEU A 129 7.62 16.88 -5.42
C LEU A 129 6.95 16.69 -4.07
N LYS A 130 7.55 15.91 -3.16
CA LYS A 130 7.02 15.70 -1.81
C LYS A 130 6.92 17.02 -1.04
N TYR A 131 7.95 17.86 -1.11
CA TYR A 131 7.92 19.18 -0.50
C TYR A 131 6.79 20.05 -1.07
N TRP A 132 6.64 20.06 -2.40
CA TRP A 132 5.55 20.78 -3.04
C TRP A 132 4.18 20.31 -2.53
N PHE A 133 3.88 19.01 -2.50
CA PHE A 133 2.62 18.49 -1.96
C PHE A 133 2.38 18.91 -0.50
N LEU A 134 3.40 18.80 0.36
CA LEU A 134 3.29 19.19 1.77
C LEU A 134 3.07 20.70 1.93
N SER A 135 3.69 21.52 1.09
CA SER A 135 3.45 22.97 1.09
C SER A 135 2.00 23.32 0.74
N GLN A 136 1.40 22.59 -0.21
CA GLN A 136 0.00 22.80 -0.61
C GLN A 136 -0.98 22.41 0.49
N LEU A 137 -0.69 21.31 1.22
CA LEU A 137 -1.46 20.89 2.38
C LEU A 137 -1.35 21.90 3.53
N ALA A 138 -0.13 22.34 3.85
CA ALA A 138 0.11 23.32 4.91
C ALA A 138 -0.58 24.66 4.62
N ALA A 139 -0.53 25.15 3.38
CA ALA A 139 -1.18 26.38 2.96
C ALA A 139 -2.72 26.35 3.09
N ARG A 140 -3.32 25.16 3.11
CA ARG A 140 -4.78 24.96 3.16
C ARG A 140 -5.29 24.48 4.52
N LYS A 141 -4.43 24.33 5.52
CA LYS A 141 -4.79 23.78 6.85
C LYS A 141 -6.02 24.44 7.48
N ASP A 142 -6.18 25.76 7.30
CA ASP A 142 -7.28 26.53 7.90
C ASP A 142 -8.59 26.41 7.12
N ARG A 143 -8.55 25.85 5.90
CA ARG A 143 -9.73 25.61 5.04
C ARG A 143 -10.27 24.19 5.17
N VAL A 144 -9.43 23.22 5.55
CA VAL A 144 -9.81 21.79 5.60
C VAL A 144 -11.00 21.57 6.53
N ILE A 145 -10.91 21.98 7.81
CA ILE A 145 -11.96 21.71 8.80
C ILE A 145 -13.29 22.39 8.43
N PRO A 146 -13.32 23.70 8.07
CA PRO A 146 -14.58 24.35 7.68
C PRO A 146 -15.24 23.74 6.44
N LEU A 147 -14.46 23.42 5.40
CA LEU A 147 -15.00 22.82 4.18
C LEU A 147 -15.51 21.40 4.45
N PHE A 148 -14.74 20.60 5.19
CA PHE A 148 -15.11 19.23 5.52
C PHE A 148 -16.43 19.17 6.29
N ARG A 149 -16.61 20.02 7.30
CA ARG A 149 -17.87 20.10 8.07
C ARG A 149 -19.06 20.45 7.19
N ARG A 150 -18.89 21.41 6.28
CA ARG A 150 -19.95 21.84 5.35
C ARG A 150 -20.34 20.69 4.41
N HIS A 151 -19.36 20.10 3.72
CA HIS A 151 -19.63 19.02 2.77
C HIS A 151 -20.23 17.78 3.43
N LEU A 152 -19.78 17.43 4.64
CA LEU A 152 -20.40 16.34 5.39
C LEU A 152 -21.82 16.66 5.81
N ALA A 153 -22.09 17.87 6.31
CA ALA A 153 -23.45 18.27 6.68
C ALA A 153 -24.40 18.16 5.47
N ASP A 154 -23.98 18.69 4.31
CA ASP A 154 -24.76 18.60 3.08
C ASP A 154 -24.96 17.15 2.61
N LEU A 155 -23.94 16.30 2.75
CA LEU A 155 -24.03 14.88 2.44
C LEU A 155 -25.04 14.17 3.35
N PHE A 156 -25.00 14.43 4.67
CA PHE A 156 -25.91 13.80 5.62
C PHE A 156 -27.36 14.25 5.42
N LEU A 157 -27.60 15.52 5.11
CA LEU A 157 -28.95 15.98 4.75
C LEU A 157 -29.50 15.25 3.52
N LYS A 158 -28.67 14.99 2.50
CA LYS A 158 -29.06 14.21 1.32
C LYS A 158 -29.30 12.73 1.66
N LEU A 159 -28.47 12.16 2.53
CA LEU A 159 -28.63 10.79 3.00
C LEU A 159 -29.96 10.62 3.77
N GLU A 160 -30.27 11.53 4.68
CA GLU A 160 -31.51 11.54 5.46
C GLU A 160 -32.75 11.66 4.57
N ASP A 161 -32.75 12.60 3.62
CA ASP A 161 -33.86 12.78 2.68
C ASP A 161 -34.12 11.52 1.85
N GLN A 162 -33.06 10.88 1.34
CA GLN A 162 -33.21 9.64 0.57
C GLN A 162 -33.57 8.44 1.45
N LEU A 163 -33.08 8.39 2.69
CA LEU A 163 -33.40 7.33 3.63
C LEU A 163 -34.89 7.37 4.02
N VAL A 164 -35.43 8.56 4.30
CA VAL A 164 -36.86 8.75 4.60
C VAL A 164 -37.73 8.32 3.42
N LYS A 165 -37.33 8.65 2.18
CA LYS A 165 -38.10 8.32 0.97
C LYS A 165 -38.05 6.85 0.58
N ASN A 166 -36.90 6.21 0.72
CA ASN A 166 -36.62 4.91 0.11
C ASN A 166 -36.39 3.77 1.14
N GLY A 167 -36.29 4.08 2.44
CA GLY A 167 -35.97 3.13 3.51
C GLY A 167 -34.52 2.63 3.52
N LYS A 168 -33.73 2.95 2.49
CA LYS A 168 -32.29 2.68 2.37
C LYS A 168 -31.64 3.69 1.44
N VAL A 169 -30.33 3.89 1.58
CA VAL A 169 -29.55 4.80 0.74
C VAL A 169 -28.16 4.23 0.46
N ASP A 170 -27.64 4.48 -0.75
CA ASP A 170 -26.26 4.14 -1.13
C ASP A 170 -25.33 5.31 -0.81
N PHE A 171 -24.49 5.13 0.20
CA PHE A 171 -23.53 6.13 0.65
C PHE A 171 -22.48 6.49 -0.42
N ASN A 172 -21.97 5.50 -1.16
CA ASN A 172 -20.90 5.71 -2.12
C ASN A 172 -21.39 6.57 -3.27
N LYS A 173 -22.58 6.24 -3.79
CA LYS A 173 -23.21 7.01 -4.87
C LYS A 173 -23.41 8.49 -4.54
N LEU A 174 -23.67 8.82 -3.28
CA LEU A 174 -23.89 10.20 -2.83
C LEU A 174 -22.61 10.93 -2.42
N SER A 175 -21.60 10.21 -1.94
CA SER A 175 -20.36 10.81 -1.45
C SER A 175 -19.36 11.09 -2.58
N GLU A 176 -19.23 10.19 -3.57
CA GLU A 176 -18.21 10.26 -4.63
C GLU A 176 -18.20 11.57 -5.45
N PRO A 177 -19.34 12.13 -5.91
CA PRO A 177 -19.34 13.37 -6.69
C PRO A 177 -18.78 14.59 -5.92
N ASN A 178 -18.83 14.56 -4.58
CA ASN A 178 -18.35 15.67 -3.75
C ASN A 178 -16.84 15.58 -3.46
N VAL A 179 -16.20 14.44 -3.67
CA VAL A 179 -14.75 14.25 -3.41
C VAL A 179 -13.91 14.99 -4.44
N LEU A 180 -14.39 15.15 -5.68
CA LEU A 180 -13.69 15.82 -6.77
C LEU A 180 -14.00 17.33 -6.87
N GLN A 181 -14.92 17.85 -6.06
CA GLN A 181 -15.31 19.28 -6.09
C GLN A 181 -14.62 20.15 -5.03
N LEU A 182 -13.59 19.64 -4.35
CA LEU A 182 -12.64 20.48 -3.63
C LEU A 182 -11.87 21.31 -4.66
N HIS A 183 -12.43 22.47 -5.02
CA HIS A 183 -11.76 23.49 -5.80
C HIS A 183 -10.57 23.98 -4.97
N LEU A 184 -9.39 23.41 -5.25
CA LEU A 184 -8.11 23.77 -4.62
C LEU A 184 -7.58 25.10 -5.14
#